data_AF-D4F459-F1
#
_entry.id   AF-D4F459-F1
#
_cell.length_a   1.000
_cell.length_b   1.000
_cell.length_c   1.000
_cell.angle_alpha   90.00
_cell.angle_beta   90.00
_cell.angle_gamma   90.00
#
_symmetry.space_group_name_H-M   'P 1'
#
loop_
_entity.id
_entity.type
_entity.pdbx_description
1 polymer ?
#
loop_
_entity_poly.entity_id
_entity_poly.type
_entity_poly.pdbx_seq_one_letter_code
_entity_poly.pdbx_strand_id
1 'polypeptide(L)'
;MTDMTTTYPELINEAFIKPIRNVTVIDDEYPTLISLIESQGQAIIGDAETIALKNANTERLKKIINMCHSDYKWSIDVFNGESPNFGGEVDIPPHIHHSDLIVLDYHLDGDASADNGARARKIIQSLDRNNHYNITLVHTKGYEDDIKDVFIEVLKDFMRVDSSHVLIPSDDKVEEMNIWLDSHDDGRDYQWINSDINLLEVLKIYCSVTPDKCINPNKPEHPLHAFVPEINDVAQESGLDCVDLMKWRFHDILKQNEIEFEKNARDDLRWYWGNDTNFISTGKTFISVIRKSADSPKDELIGALNIALTKHNASPMHLLMAKMRYEMDENGIEQASRIISNKYAQAGWLYNLLKNAGDDSAHDKAINLHWEQLATASRLVLRDFSKKIMTVAENDCPANEKGFVQKFFKECMGDKNLAVGHLNAFSCSLPVSNEHLITGTVLDIEGEIWVCITPACDLVPKQKITQWQSRIGESHKVFKAVKFDSVKLSKANSNANCNEYIYLNIDGTPKAYWLGNDNPTWDTFYAGNLGRYGDGHTVTLTAVREDATVDGNPLTIRSLDAHAVAELRYEYALNLLHKFGSSQTRVGLDFQEQNSMWA
;
A
#
# COMPACT_ATOMS: atom_id res chain seq x y z
N MET A 1 27.28 23.04 -23.70
CA MET A 1 25.96 22.49 -23.33
C MET A 1 25.74 22.89 -21.90
N THR A 2 24.84 23.84 -21.66
CA THR A 2 24.42 24.23 -20.32
C THR A 2 23.75 23.02 -19.68
N ASP A 3 24.34 22.46 -18.63
CA ASP A 3 23.69 21.48 -17.76
C ASP A 3 22.41 22.15 -17.23
N MET A 4 21.26 21.79 -17.80
CA MET A 4 19.99 22.12 -17.17
C MET A 4 19.93 21.28 -15.90
N THR A 5 20.05 21.93 -14.75
CA THR A 5 19.86 21.33 -13.42
C THR A 5 18.48 20.70 -13.36
N THR A 6 18.44 19.37 -13.38
CA THR A 6 17.19 18.60 -13.28
C THR A 6 16.48 18.93 -11.96
N THR A 7 15.16 19.08 -12.01
CA THR A 7 14.33 19.40 -10.83
C THR A 7 13.47 18.22 -10.38
N TYR A 8 12.92 18.27 -9.16
CA TYR A 8 12.06 17.17 -8.66
C TYR A 8 10.78 16.97 -9.50
N PRO A 9 10.07 18.03 -9.95
CA PRO A 9 8.95 17.89 -10.89
C PRO A 9 9.32 17.19 -12.20
N GLU A 10 10.54 17.38 -12.71
CA GLU A 10 11.01 16.67 -13.91
C GLU A 10 11.20 15.16 -13.67
N LEU A 11 11.59 14.77 -12.45
CA LEU A 11 11.66 13.35 -12.05
C LEU A 11 10.26 12.73 -11.95
N ILE A 12 9.27 13.48 -11.44
CA ILE A 12 7.86 13.06 -11.42
C ILE A 12 7.36 12.85 -12.86
N ASN A 13 7.65 13.79 -13.76
CA ASN A 13 7.31 13.66 -15.17
C ASN A 13 7.99 12.45 -15.82
N GLU A 14 9.29 12.22 -15.56
CA GLU A 14 10.02 11.04 -16.04
C GLU A 14 9.45 9.72 -15.50
N ALA A 15 8.91 9.71 -14.28
CA ALA A 15 8.40 8.51 -13.62
C ALA A 15 6.93 8.18 -13.92
N PHE A 16 6.07 9.18 -14.18
CA PHE A 16 4.62 8.97 -14.31
C PHE A 16 4.03 9.39 -15.67
N ILE A 17 4.64 10.36 -16.37
CA ILE A 17 4.07 10.86 -17.64
C ILE A 17 4.80 10.28 -18.85
N LYS A 18 6.14 10.30 -18.87
CA LYS A 18 6.90 9.69 -19.97
C LYS A 18 6.60 8.20 -20.19
N PRO A 19 6.27 7.41 -19.15
CA PRO A 19 5.87 6.01 -19.30
C PRO A 19 4.52 5.78 -19.98
N ILE A 20 3.64 6.78 -20.06
CA ILE A 20 2.32 6.61 -20.68
C ILE A 20 2.48 6.12 -22.13
N ARG A 21 1.69 5.14 -22.52
CA ARG A 21 1.61 4.59 -23.87
C ARG A 21 0.18 4.55 -24.39
N ASN A 22 -0.79 4.22 -23.54
CA ASN A 22 -2.18 4.05 -23.94
C ASN A 22 -3.08 5.07 -23.23
N VAL A 23 -3.85 5.80 -24.02
CA VAL A 23 -4.82 6.80 -23.57
C VAL A 23 -6.23 6.35 -23.96
N THR A 24 -7.17 6.46 -23.05
CA THR A 24 -8.59 6.26 -23.34
C THR A 24 -9.37 7.54 -23.03
N VAL A 25 -10.17 8.01 -23.98
CA VAL A 25 -11.09 9.13 -23.80
C VAL A 25 -12.51 8.60 -23.78
N ILE A 26 -13.27 8.92 -22.74
CA ILE A 26 -14.69 8.58 -22.61
C ILE A 26 -15.44 9.88 -22.37
N ASP A 27 -16.14 10.38 -23.37
CA ASP A 27 -16.82 11.68 -23.35
C ASP A 27 -18.03 11.61 -24.29
N ASP A 28 -19.23 11.89 -23.79
CA ASP A 28 -20.49 11.78 -24.55
C ASP A 28 -20.62 12.85 -25.64
N GLU A 29 -19.87 13.96 -25.51
CA GLU A 29 -19.80 15.03 -26.49
C GLU A 29 -18.91 14.69 -27.70
N TYR A 30 -18.09 13.62 -27.62
CA TYR A 30 -17.13 13.22 -28.66
C TYR A 30 -17.60 12.06 -29.54
N PRO A 31 -17.43 12.17 -30.88
CA PRO A 31 -17.73 11.07 -31.79
C PRO A 31 -16.67 9.96 -31.67
N THR A 32 -17.10 8.70 -31.76
CA THR A 32 -16.20 7.55 -31.86
C THR A 32 -15.51 7.51 -33.24
N LEU A 33 -14.40 6.77 -33.34
CA LEU A 33 -13.71 6.59 -34.63
C LEU A 33 -14.64 5.97 -35.69
N ILE A 34 -15.46 5.00 -35.29
CA ILE A 34 -16.42 4.33 -36.18
C ILE A 34 -17.46 5.33 -36.67
N SER A 35 -18.03 6.16 -35.79
CA SER A 35 -19.04 7.13 -36.19
C SER A 35 -18.45 8.24 -37.09
N LEU A 36 -17.18 8.62 -36.90
CA LEU A 36 -16.48 9.53 -37.81
C LEU A 36 -16.27 8.95 -39.21
N ILE A 37 -16.03 7.63 -39.31
CA ILE A 37 -15.87 6.95 -40.61
C ILE A 37 -17.23 6.83 -41.30
N GLU A 38 -18.27 6.42 -40.56
CA GLU A 38 -19.63 6.26 -41.10
C GLU A 38 -20.27 7.58 -41.52
N SER A 39 -19.93 8.68 -40.86
CA SER A 39 -20.43 10.03 -41.20
C SER A 39 -19.70 10.68 -42.38
N GLN A 40 -18.60 10.09 -42.91
CA GLN A 40 -17.96 10.62 -44.11
C GLN A 40 -18.91 10.58 -45.31
N GLY A 41 -19.32 11.77 -45.77
CA GLY A 41 -20.17 11.95 -46.95
C GLY A 41 -21.66 12.13 -46.65
N GLN A 42 -22.08 12.14 -45.38
CA GLN A 42 -23.44 12.50 -44.98
C GLN A 42 -23.50 13.97 -44.54
N ALA A 43 -24.53 14.70 -44.97
CA ALA A 43 -24.77 16.06 -44.49
C ALA A 43 -25.15 16.02 -43.00
N ILE A 44 -24.50 16.84 -42.16
CA ILE A 44 -24.87 16.95 -40.75
C ILE A 44 -26.27 17.57 -40.68
N ILE A 45 -27.26 16.79 -40.22
CA ILE A 45 -28.66 17.23 -40.07
C ILE A 45 -28.81 17.80 -38.65
N GLY A 46 -29.23 19.06 -38.55
CA GLY A 46 -29.46 19.76 -37.29
C GLY A 46 -29.72 21.25 -37.54
N ASP A 47 -30.09 21.98 -36.49
CA ASP A 47 -30.05 23.44 -36.54
C ASP A 47 -28.59 23.95 -36.55
N ALA A 48 -28.41 25.23 -36.88
CA ALA A 48 -27.08 25.83 -37.05
C ALA A 48 -26.23 25.73 -35.78
N GLU A 49 -26.85 25.76 -34.61
CA GLU A 49 -26.20 25.73 -33.31
C GLU A 49 -25.70 24.31 -32.96
N THR A 50 -26.52 23.29 -33.17
CA THR A 50 -26.12 21.87 -32.99
C THR A 50 -25.00 21.48 -33.94
N ILE A 51 -25.04 21.96 -35.19
CA ILE A 51 -23.98 21.72 -36.18
C ILE A 51 -22.66 22.39 -35.75
N ALA A 52 -22.73 23.63 -35.26
CA ALA A 52 -21.55 24.35 -34.77
C ALA A 52 -20.90 23.65 -33.57
N LEU A 53 -21.71 23.19 -32.62
CA LEU A 53 -21.23 22.48 -31.42
C LEU A 53 -20.56 21.14 -31.79
N LYS A 54 -21.19 20.31 -32.64
CA LYS A 54 -20.61 19.05 -33.13
C LYS A 54 -19.28 19.27 -33.85
N ASN A 55 -19.19 20.33 -34.67
CA ASN A 55 -17.94 20.68 -35.33
C ASN A 55 -16.86 21.11 -34.33
N ALA A 56 -17.21 21.92 -33.33
CA ALA A 56 -16.27 22.35 -32.29
C ALA A 56 -15.72 21.16 -31.49
N ASN A 57 -16.58 20.22 -31.08
CA ASN A 57 -16.19 19.00 -30.37
C ASN A 57 -15.28 18.11 -31.22
N THR A 58 -15.60 17.97 -32.52
CA THR A 58 -14.77 17.22 -33.47
C THR A 58 -13.39 17.86 -33.65
N GLU A 59 -13.31 19.18 -33.77
CA GLU A 59 -12.03 19.89 -33.87
C GLU A 59 -11.21 19.79 -32.58
N ARG A 60 -11.86 19.82 -31.41
CA ARG A 60 -11.20 19.59 -30.13
C ARG A 60 -10.65 18.16 -30.04
N LEU A 61 -11.43 17.15 -30.42
CA LEU A 61 -10.99 15.76 -30.45
C LEU A 61 -9.78 15.57 -31.39
N LYS A 62 -9.78 16.19 -32.57
CA LYS A 62 -8.63 16.18 -33.48
C LYS A 62 -7.37 16.74 -32.82
N LYS A 63 -7.48 17.81 -32.03
CA LYS A 63 -6.33 18.36 -31.28
C LYS A 63 -5.82 17.36 -30.23
N ILE A 64 -6.71 16.68 -29.52
CA ILE A 64 -6.34 15.63 -28.54
C ILE A 64 -5.62 14.47 -29.24
N ILE A 65 -6.17 13.96 -30.33
CA ILE A 65 -5.56 12.87 -31.12
C ILE A 65 -4.18 13.30 -31.66
N ASN A 66 -4.09 14.50 -32.22
CA ASN A 66 -2.82 15.02 -32.75
C ASN A 66 -1.76 15.19 -31.65
N MET A 67 -2.16 15.67 -30.46
CA MET A 67 -1.30 15.75 -29.30
C MET A 67 -0.78 14.37 -28.89
N CYS A 68 -1.66 13.38 -28.77
CA CYS A 68 -1.29 12.02 -28.40
C CYS A 68 -0.28 11.42 -29.39
N HIS A 69 -0.56 11.49 -30.69
CA HIS A 69 0.30 10.89 -31.71
C HIS A 69 1.61 11.66 -31.96
N SER A 70 1.56 12.99 -32.05
CA SER A 70 2.68 13.80 -32.54
C SER A 70 3.63 14.20 -31.40
N ASP A 71 3.07 14.66 -30.28
CA ASP A 71 3.88 15.19 -29.18
C ASP A 71 4.36 14.07 -28.25
N TYR A 72 3.50 13.09 -27.97
CA TYR A 72 3.75 12.08 -26.93
C TYR A 72 3.93 10.65 -27.45
N LYS A 73 3.54 10.35 -28.69
CA LYS A 73 3.56 9.01 -29.31
C LYS A 73 2.72 7.97 -28.55
N TRP A 74 1.59 8.40 -28.02
CA TRP A 74 0.62 7.55 -27.34
C TRP A 74 -0.39 6.96 -28.31
N SER A 75 -0.84 5.74 -28.06
CA SER A 75 -2.06 5.18 -28.64
C SER A 75 -3.27 5.82 -27.98
N ILE A 76 -4.35 6.05 -28.73
CA ILE A 76 -5.59 6.64 -28.20
C ILE A 76 -6.82 5.89 -28.70
N ASP A 77 -7.70 5.54 -27.76
CA ASP A 77 -9.05 5.04 -28.03
C ASP A 77 -10.09 6.05 -27.52
N VAL A 78 -11.19 6.23 -28.27
CA VAL A 78 -12.21 7.24 -27.99
C VAL A 78 -13.60 6.59 -27.97
N PHE A 79 -14.30 6.75 -26.86
CA PHE A 79 -15.65 6.23 -26.63
C PHE A 79 -16.61 7.37 -26.31
N ASN A 80 -17.85 7.24 -26.78
CA ASN A 80 -18.91 8.24 -26.60
C ASN A 80 -19.76 7.99 -25.34
N GLY A 81 -19.32 7.11 -24.43
CA GLY A 81 -20.07 6.73 -23.23
C GLY A 81 -21.30 5.84 -23.50
N GLU A 82 -22.05 6.01 -24.59
CA GLU A 82 -23.28 5.23 -24.84
C GLU A 82 -23.01 3.78 -25.27
N SER A 83 -22.01 3.57 -26.12
CA SER A 83 -21.68 2.24 -26.64
C SER A 83 -20.17 2.01 -26.66
N PRO A 84 -19.65 1.14 -25.76
CA PRO A 84 -20.36 0.36 -24.75
C PRO A 84 -20.85 1.20 -23.56
N ASN A 85 -21.96 0.80 -22.93
CA ASN A 85 -22.52 1.45 -21.73
C ASN A 85 -21.68 1.16 -20.47
N PHE A 86 -20.48 1.76 -20.41
CA PHE A 86 -19.57 1.61 -19.28
C PHE A 86 -20.18 2.14 -17.98
N GLY A 87 -20.01 1.39 -16.88
CA GLY A 87 -20.59 1.72 -15.59
C GLY A 87 -22.11 1.54 -15.49
N GLY A 88 -22.79 1.14 -16.58
CA GLY A 88 -24.20 0.78 -16.60
C GLY A 88 -24.42 -0.71 -16.31
N GLU A 89 -25.09 -1.40 -17.24
CA GLU A 89 -25.34 -2.84 -17.17
C GLU A 89 -24.16 -3.69 -17.67
N VAL A 90 -23.18 -3.07 -18.34
CA VAL A 90 -22.04 -3.76 -18.96
C VAL A 90 -20.82 -3.64 -18.06
N ASP A 91 -20.18 -4.78 -17.79
CA ASP A 91 -18.87 -4.82 -17.12
C ASP A 91 -17.84 -4.01 -17.90
N ILE A 92 -16.98 -3.30 -17.17
CA ILE A 92 -15.93 -2.48 -17.76
C ILE A 92 -14.93 -3.39 -18.47
N PRO A 93 -14.70 -3.22 -19.78
CA PRO A 93 -13.87 -4.12 -20.55
C PRO A 93 -12.42 -4.15 -20.03
N PRO A 94 -11.75 -5.30 -20.15
CA PRO A 94 -10.35 -5.42 -19.75
C PRO A 94 -9.41 -4.44 -20.45
N HIS A 95 -9.72 -3.98 -21.67
CA HIS A 95 -8.84 -3.03 -22.35
C HIS A 95 -8.80 -1.64 -21.68
N ILE A 96 -9.88 -1.21 -21.01
CA ILE A 96 -9.88 0.04 -20.22
C ILE A 96 -9.01 -0.13 -18.97
N HIS A 97 -8.96 -1.34 -18.40
CA HIS A 97 -8.06 -1.66 -17.29
C HIS A 97 -6.58 -1.58 -17.68
N HIS A 98 -6.25 -1.69 -18.97
CA HIS A 98 -4.88 -1.58 -19.48
C HIS A 98 -4.48 -0.16 -19.93
N SER A 99 -5.35 0.83 -19.76
CA SER A 99 -5.05 2.22 -20.12
C SER A 99 -4.21 2.89 -19.04
N ASP A 100 -3.10 3.52 -19.44
CA ASP A 100 -2.24 4.24 -18.51
C ASP A 100 -2.89 5.56 -18.08
N LEU A 101 -3.51 6.25 -19.04
CA LEU A 101 -4.22 7.51 -18.85
C LEU A 101 -5.66 7.41 -19.36
N ILE A 102 -6.61 7.81 -18.54
CA ILE A 102 -8.04 7.84 -18.87
C ILE A 102 -8.53 9.28 -18.73
N VAL A 103 -9.07 9.86 -19.79
CA VAL A 103 -9.78 11.14 -19.77
C VAL A 103 -11.27 10.82 -19.77
N LEU A 104 -11.93 11.11 -18.67
CA LEU A 104 -13.29 10.66 -18.39
C LEU A 104 -14.18 11.87 -18.17
N ASP A 105 -15.21 12.05 -18.99
CA ASP A 105 -16.28 12.97 -18.66
C ASP A 105 -17.04 12.45 -17.45
N TYR A 106 -17.39 13.37 -16.56
CA TYR A 106 -18.16 13.03 -15.36
C TYR A 106 -19.63 12.77 -15.70
N HIS A 107 -20.19 13.56 -16.62
CA HIS A 107 -21.59 13.48 -17.01
C HIS A 107 -21.73 12.66 -18.29
N LEU A 108 -21.84 11.34 -18.16
CA LEU A 108 -21.93 10.41 -19.30
C LEU A 108 -23.37 10.14 -19.77
N ASP A 109 -24.37 10.54 -18.99
CA ASP A 109 -25.80 10.40 -19.30
C ASP A 109 -26.42 11.72 -19.79
N GLY A 110 -25.58 12.70 -20.15
CA GLY A 110 -26.00 13.96 -20.74
C GLY A 110 -26.11 15.11 -19.74
N ASP A 111 -27.31 15.66 -19.57
CA ASP A 111 -27.52 16.94 -18.90
C ASP A 111 -26.97 16.97 -17.46
N ALA A 112 -25.97 17.82 -17.22
CA ALA A 112 -25.27 17.98 -15.94
C ALA A 112 -26.21 18.37 -14.78
N SER A 113 -27.42 18.83 -15.05
CA SER A 113 -28.43 19.12 -14.02
C SER A 113 -29.17 17.86 -13.51
N ALA A 114 -29.09 16.75 -14.24
CA ALA A 114 -29.78 15.49 -13.93
C ALA A 114 -28.82 14.30 -13.73
N ASP A 115 -27.64 14.33 -14.35
CA ASP A 115 -26.61 13.31 -14.18
C ASP A 115 -25.76 13.62 -12.93
N ASN A 116 -25.76 12.70 -11.97
CA ASN A 116 -24.94 12.79 -10.76
C ASN A 116 -23.58 12.08 -10.90
N GLY A 117 -23.19 11.74 -12.14
CA GLY A 117 -21.95 11.07 -12.50
C GLY A 117 -21.83 9.63 -12.05
N ALA A 118 -22.94 8.96 -11.69
CA ALA A 118 -22.92 7.59 -11.15
C ALA A 118 -22.16 6.60 -12.04
N ARG A 119 -22.27 6.73 -13.36
CA ARG A 119 -21.54 5.87 -14.31
C ARG A 119 -20.05 6.13 -14.32
N ALA A 120 -19.64 7.40 -14.37
CA ALA A 120 -18.23 7.79 -14.28
C ALA A 120 -17.60 7.31 -12.96
N ARG A 121 -18.31 7.49 -11.84
CA ARG A 121 -17.90 7.00 -10.52
C ARG A 121 -17.72 5.48 -10.47
N LYS A 122 -18.64 4.70 -11.06
CA LYS A 122 -18.48 3.24 -11.18
C LYS A 122 -17.27 2.83 -12.02
N ILE A 123 -16.96 3.56 -13.09
CA ILE A 123 -15.74 3.35 -13.88
C ILE A 123 -14.50 3.54 -13.01
N ILE A 124 -14.45 4.67 -12.29
CA ILE A 124 -13.36 5.01 -11.38
C ILE A 124 -13.19 3.95 -10.28
N GLN A 125 -14.28 3.48 -9.66
CA GLN A 125 -14.25 2.42 -8.64
C GLN A 125 -13.73 1.08 -9.19
N SER A 126 -14.03 0.74 -10.44
CA SER A 126 -13.51 -0.47 -11.08
C SER A 126 -12.00 -0.38 -11.31
N LEU A 127 -11.48 0.79 -11.66
CA LEU A 127 -10.05 1.02 -11.83
C LEU A 127 -9.28 0.87 -10.51
N ASP A 128 -9.85 1.26 -9.37
CA ASP A 128 -9.22 1.05 -8.06
C ASP A 128 -9.17 -0.45 -7.66
N ARG A 129 -10.03 -1.28 -8.24
CA ARG A 129 -10.01 -2.74 -8.03
C ARG A 129 -9.06 -3.46 -8.98
N ASN A 130 -8.54 -2.76 -9.99
CA ASN A 130 -7.65 -3.30 -11.00
C ASN A 130 -6.26 -3.68 -10.44
N ASN A 131 -5.49 -4.42 -11.24
CA ASN A 131 -4.10 -4.78 -10.96
C ASN A 131 -3.10 -3.81 -11.64
N HIS A 132 -3.57 -2.94 -12.52
CA HIS A 132 -2.76 -1.91 -13.17
C HIS A 132 -2.91 -0.58 -12.47
N TYR A 133 -1.83 0.21 -12.45
CA TYR A 133 -1.89 1.56 -11.92
C TYR A 133 -2.45 2.50 -12.99
N ASN A 134 -3.61 3.10 -12.74
CA ASN A 134 -4.28 3.95 -13.73
C ASN A 134 -4.21 5.43 -13.31
N ILE A 135 -3.99 6.33 -14.27
CA ILE A 135 -4.13 7.78 -14.10
C ILE A 135 -5.46 8.20 -14.74
N THR A 136 -6.35 8.83 -13.98
CA THR A 136 -7.66 9.28 -14.46
C THR A 136 -7.79 10.79 -14.32
N LEU A 137 -8.12 11.45 -15.42
CA LEU A 137 -8.49 12.86 -15.48
C LEU A 137 -10.00 12.95 -15.66
N VAL A 138 -10.71 13.33 -14.59
CA VAL A 138 -12.15 13.58 -14.65
C VAL A 138 -12.36 14.96 -15.25
N HIS A 139 -12.77 15.03 -16.51
CA HIS A 139 -12.81 16.23 -17.33
C HIS A 139 -14.26 16.72 -17.43
N THR A 140 -14.63 17.74 -16.65
CA THR A 140 -16.02 18.15 -16.46
C THR A 140 -16.18 19.67 -16.40
N LYS A 141 -17.38 20.19 -16.70
CA LYS A 141 -17.74 21.59 -16.42
C LYS A 141 -18.08 21.80 -14.93
N GLY A 142 -18.37 20.72 -14.20
CA GLY A 142 -18.85 20.78 -12.83
C GLY A 142 -20.34 21.12 -12.73
N TYR A 143 -20.81 21.41 -11.52
CA TYR A 143 -22.14 21.94 -11.25
C TYR A 143 -22.05 23.46 -11.13
N GLU A 144 -22.85 24.21 -11.89
CA GLU A 144 -22.79 25.69 -11.92
C GLU A 144 -21.35 26.25 -12.12
N ASP A 145 -20.55 25.58 -12.96
CA ASP A 145 -19.12 25.87 -13.19
C ASP A 145 -18.19 25.66 -11.97
N ASP A 146 -18.59 24.89 -10.95
CA ASP A 146 -17.74 24.41 -9.86
C ASP A 146 -17.49 22.90 -9.92
N ILE A 147 -16.21 22.52 -9.86
CA ILE A 147 -15.75 21.13 -9.90
C ILE A 147 -15.51 20.55 -8.49
N LYS A 148 -15.69 21.35 -7.43
CA LYS A 148 -15.50 20.94 -6.03
C LYS A 148 -16.45 19.84 -5.63
N ASP A 149 -17.72 19.96 -5.98
CA ASP A 149 -18.73 18.98 -5.59
C ASP A 149 -18.49 17.66 -6.32
N VAL A 150 -18.11 17.70 -7.61
CA VAL A 150 -17.65 16.51 -8.35
C VAL A 150 -16.46 15.84 -7.65
N PHE A 151 -15.46 16.62 -7.20
CA PHE A 151 -14.34 16.07 -6.44
C PHE A 151 -14.78 15.42 -5.13
N ILE A 152 -15.69 16.05 -4.39
CA ILE A 152 -16.23 15.51 -3.13
C ILE A 152 -16.99 14.21 -3.39
N GLU A 153 -17.83 14.15 -4.41
CA GLU A 153 -18.58 12.95 -4.80
C GLU A 153 -17.66 11.79 -5.15
N VAL A 154 -16.61 12.04 -5.94
CA VAL A 154 -15.60 11.02 -6.22
C VAL A 154 -14.84 10.63 -4.94
N LEU A 155 -14.47 11.58 -4.07
CA LEU A 155 -13.74 11.27 -2.83
C LEU A 155 -14.56 10.39 -1.87
N LYS A 156 -15.87 10.65 -1.75
CA LYS A 156 -16.78 9.88 -0.88
C LYS A 156 -16.76 8.39 -1.20
N ASP A 157 -16.69 8.03 -2.48
CA ASP A 157 -16.64 6.63 -2.91
C ASP A 157 -15.39 5.88 -2.40
N PHE A 158 -14.29 6.58 -2.16
CA PHE A 158 -13.03 6.01 -1.69
C PHE A 158 -12.82 6.16 -0.18
N MET A 159 -13.45 7.16 0.43
CA MET A 159 -13.23 7.51 1.82
C MET A 159 -13.91 6.49 2.73
N ARG A 160 -13.14 5.89 3.63
CA ARG A 160 -13.60 5.01 4.70
C ARG A 160 -12.94 5.45 6.00
N VAL A 161 -13.71 5.56 7.07
CA VAL A 161 -13.17 5.89 8.39
C VAL A 161 -13.06 4.60 9.21
N ASP A 162 -11.91 4.39 9.85
CA ASP A 162 -11.73 3.21 10.70
C ASP A 162 -12.73 3.27 11.88
N SER A 163 -13.52 2.21 12.08
CA SER A 163 -14.53 2.17 13.13
C SER A 163 -13.96 2.27 14.55
N SER A 164 -12.66 2.07 14.73
CA SER A 164 -11.92 2.24 15.99
C SER A 164 -11.19 3.59 16.10
N HIS A 165 -11.42 4.51 15.17
CA HIS A 165 -10.76 5.81 15.15
C HIS A 165 -11.07 6.64 16.40
N VAL A 166 -10.04 7.28 16.98
CA VAL A 166 -10.10 8.00 18.28
C VAL A 166 -11.12 9.16 18.32
N LEU A 167 -11.45 9.71 17.16
CA LEU A 167 -12.43 10.80 17.01
C LEU A 167 -13.88 10.34 16.89
N ILE A 168 -14.13 9.03 16.82
CA ILE A 168 -15.50 8.52 16.84
C ILE A 168 -16.03 8.67 18.27
N PRO A 169 -17.20 9.33 18.47
CA PRO A 169 -17.82 9.43 19.79
C PRO A 169 -18.31 8.04 20.25
N SER A 170 -18.33 7.79 21.55
CA SER A 170 -18.96 6.58 22.07
C SER A 170 -20.48 6.64 21.94
N ASP A 171 -21.15 5.50 21.84
CA ASP A 171 -22.60 5.43 21.68
C ASP A 171 -23.35 6.17 22.80
N ASP A 172 -22.88 6.04 24.05
CA ASP A 172 -23.44 6.78 25.19
C ASP A 172 -23.41 8.30 25.00
N LYS A 173 -22.35 8.84 24.36
CA LYS A 173 -22.18 10.27 24.11
C LYS A 173 -23.04 10.77 22.97
N VAL A 174 -23.25 9.92 21.96
CA VAL A 174 -24.21 10.20 20.88
C VAL A 174 -25.62 10.25 21.45
N GLU A 175 -25.98 9.32 22.33
CA GLU A 175 -27.30 9.29 22.96
C GLU A 175 -27.53 10.49 23.89
N GLU A 176 -26.55 10.85 24.72
CA GLU A 176 -26.60 12.07 25.56
C GLU A 176 -26.87 13.33 24.73
N MET A 177 -26.23 13.45 23.56
CA MET A 177 -26.44 14.59 22.66
C MET A 177 -27.81 14.54 21.97
N ASN A 178 -28.30 13.37 21.56
CA ASN A 178 -29.65 13.24 20.97
C ASN A 178 -30.74 13.63 21.98
N ILE A 179 -30.61 13.21 23.24
CA ILE A 179 -31.53 13.60 24.33
C ILE A 179 -31.52 15.13 24.52
N TRP A 180 -30.33 15.74 24.45
CA TRP A 180 -30.22 17.20 24.55
C TRP A 180 -30.87 17.90 23.34
N LEU A 181 -30.69 17.42 22.11
CA LEU A 181 -31.34 17.96 20.91
C LEU A 181 -32.87 17.89 20.98
N ASP A 182 -33.41 16.73 21.38
CA ASP A 182 -34.86 16.51 21.53
C ASP A 182 -35.48 17.49 22.54
N SER A 183 -34.72 17.89 23.56
CA SER A 183 -35.16 18.84 24.59
C SER A 183 -34.96 20.31 24.21
N HIS A 184 -34.24 20.61 23.13
CA HIS A 184 -33.84 21.96 22.71
C HIS A 184 -34.19 22.26 21.24
N ASP A 185 -35.34 21.76 20.76
CA ASP A 185 -35.87 21.96 19.39
C ASP A 185 -34.82 21.68 18.30
N ASP A 186 -34.16 20.52 18.40
CA ASP A 186 -33.09 20.06 17.51
C ASP A 186 -31.88 21.02 17.46
N GLY A 187 -31.67 21.83 18.50
CA GLY A 187 -30.56 22.77 18.57
C GLY A 187 -30.66 23.90 17.55
N ARG A 188 -31.86 24.26 17.08
CA ARG A 188 -32.09 25.32 16.08
C ARG A 188 -31.48 26.68 16.44
N ASP A 189 -31.40 27.00 17.73
CA ASP A 189 -30.84 28.25 18.22
C ASP A 189 -29.30 28.28 18.17
N TYR A 190 -28.66 27.14 17.90
CA TYR A 190 -27.21 26.99 17.88
C TYR A 190 -26.70 26.87 16.44
N GLN A 191 -25.90 27.85 16.02
CA GLN A 191 -25.42 27.93 14.64
C GLN A 191 -24.46 26.80 14.31
N TRP A 192 -23.62 26.36 15.25
CA TRP A 192 -22.62 25.32 14.99
C TRP A 192 -23.21 23.94 14.65
N ILE A 193 -24.44 23.69 15.08
CA ILE A 193 -25.21 22.46 14.78
C ILE A 193 -25.79 22.51 13.37
N ASN A 194 -26.24 23.70 12.94
CA ASN A 194 -26.97 23.88 11.68
C ASN A 194 -26.10 24.44 10.54
N SER A 195 -24.89 24.92 10.84
CA SER A 195 -23.97 25.47 9.85
C SER A 195 -23.39 24.37 8.98
N ASP A 196 -23.33 24.62 7.67
CA ASP A 196 -22.62 23.76 6.73
C ASP A 196 -21.11 23.89 6.94
N ILE A 197 -20.53 22.91 7.64
CA ILE A 197 -19.10 22.83 7.90
C ILE A 197 -18.47 22.02 6.78
N ASN A 198 -17.47 22.62 6.14
CA ASN A 198 -16.81 22.04 4.98
C ASN A 198 -16.29 20.62 5.26
N LEU A 199 -16.88 19.62 4.61
CA LEU A 199 -16.52 18.20 4.74
C LEU A 199 -15.02 17.97 4.55
N LEU A 200 -14.38 18.68 3.61
CA LEU A 200 -12.94 18.51 3.35
C LEU A 200 -12.09 18.94 4.56
N GLU A 201 -12.53 19.93 5.34
CA GLU A 201 -11.82 20.32 6.57
C GLU A 201 -11.95 19.26 7.66
N VAL A 202 -13.13 18.65 7.79
CA VAL A 202 -13.37 17.51 8.69
C VAL A 202 -12.53 16.31 8.27
N LEU A 203 -12.56 15.93 7.00
CA LEU A 203 -11.78 14.79 6.48
C LEU A 203 -10.27 14.99 6.64
N LYS A 204 -9.75 16.22 6.52
CA LYS A 204 -8.33 16.52 6.80
C LYS A 204 -7.92 16.15 8.23
N ILE A 205 -8.85 16.28 9.19
CA ILE A 205 -8.61 15.94 10.59
C ILE A 205 -8.61 14.42 10.77
N TYR A 206 -9.54 13.69 10.16
CA TYR A 206 -9.58 12.22 10.21
C TYR A 206 -8.41 11.55 9.48
N CYS A 207 -7.95 12.13 8.36
CA CYS A 207 -6.79 11.63 7.63
C CYS A 207 -5.45 12.12 8.23
N SER A 208 -5.46 12.90 9.32
CA SER A 208 -4.25 13.38 9.97
C SER A 208 -3.53 12.25 10.71
N VAL A 209 -2.20 12.22 10.63
CA VAL A 209 -1.38 11.29 11.42
C VAL A 209 -1.42 11.62 12.92
N THR A 210 -1.81 12.84 13.27
CA THR A 210 -1.97 13.26 14.68
C THR A 210 -3.33 13.93 14.88
N PRO A 211 -4.44 13.17 14.80
CA PRO A 211 -5.79 13.71 14.92
C PRO A 211 -6.01 14.37 16.28
N ASP A 212 -5.35 13.87 17.33
CA ASP A 212 -5.42 14.41 18.69
C ASP A 212 -5.02 15.88 18.82
N LYS A 213 -4.13 16.35 17.93
CA LYS A 213 -3.73 17.76 17.92
C LYS A 213 -4.83 18.68 17.40
N CYS A 214 -5.82 18.14 16.71
CA CYS A 214 -6.95 18.85 16.16
C CYS A 214 -8.24 18.61 16.97
N ILE A 215 -8.15 18.05 18.18
CA ILE A 215 -9.32 17.71 19.01
C ILE A 215 -9.94 18.94 19.71
N ASN A 216 -9.15 19.97 20.00
CA ASN A 216 -9.64 21.07 20.84
C ASN A 216 -10.20 22.22 19.99
N PRO A 217 -11.52 22.50 20.04
CA PRO A 217 -12.13 23.60 19.28
C PRO A 217 -11.62 24.99 19.69
N ASN A 218 -10.98 25.12 20.87
CA ASN A 218 -10.36 26.37 21.31
C ASN A 218 -9.13 26.78 20.49
N LYS A 219 -8.61 25.90 19.62
CA LYS A 219 -7.48 26.24 18.75
C LYS A 219 -7.95 27.11 17.57
N PRO A 220 -7.24 28.21 17.22
CA PRO A 220 -7.63 29.10 16.13
C PRO A 220 -7.77 28.43 14.76
N GLU A 221 -7.05 27.34 14.54
CA GLU A 221 -7.02 26.58 13.28
C GLU A 221 -8.17 25.56 13.18
N HIS A 222 -8.99 25.40 14.22
CA HIS A 222 -10.06 24.41 14.27
C HIS A 222 -11.31 24.89 13.49
N PRO A 223 -11.97 24.06 12.67
CA PRO A 223 -13.15 24.46 11.88
C PRO A 223 -14.29 25.03 12.74
N LEU A 224 -14.46 24.50 13.96
CA LEU A 224 -15.46 24.95 14.93
C LEU A 224 -15.02 26.14 15.82
N HIS A 225 -13.83 26.73 15.61
CA HIS A 225 -13.30 27.74 16.52
C HIS A 225 -14.20 28.97 16.68
N ALA A 226 -14.83 29.40 15.58
CA ALA A 226 -15.75 30.53 15.59
C ALA A 226 -16.96 30.32 16.52
N PHE A 227 -17.31 29.07 16.82
CA PHE A 227 -18.47 28.70 17.60
C PHE A 227 -18.14 28.26 19.04
N VAL A 228 -16.89 28.42 19.48
CA VAL A 228 -16.47 28.05 20.84
C VAL A 228 -17.39 28.61 21.93
N PRO A 229 -17.90 29.85 21.87
CA PRO A 229 -18.87 30.34 22.87
C PRO A 229 -20.13 29.47 22.94
N GLU A 230 -20.78 29.20 21.81
CA GLU A 230 -21.98 28.36 21.73
C GLU A 230 -21.70 26.91 22.17
N ILE A 231 -20.54 26.36 21.78
CA ILE A 231 -20.14 25.00 22.20
C ILE A 231 -19.94 24.93 23.72
N ASN A 232 -19.41 25.99 24.34
CA ASN A 232 -19.26 26.05 25.79
C ASN A 232 -20.62 26.16 26.51
N ASP A 233 -21.59 26.85 25.92
CA ASP A 233 -22.94 26.94 26.47
C ASP A 233 -23.61 25.57 26.44
N VAL A 234 -23.58 24.87 25.29
CA VAL A 234 -24.09 23.50 25.17
C VAL A 234 -23.36 22.53 26.09
N ALA A 235 -22.04 22.65 26.26
CA ALA A 235 -21.27 21.82 27.18
C ALA A 235 -21.75 21.96 28.64
N GLN A 236 -22.09 23.19 29.06
CA GLN A 236 -22.64 23.44 30.40
C GLN A 236 -24.05 22.86 30.58
N GLU A 237 -24.88 22.94 29.54
CA GLU A 237 -26.28 22.47 29.58
C GLU A 237 -26.42 20.95 29.48
N SER A 238 -25.64 20.33 28.60
CA SER A 238 -25.67 18.88 28.34
C SER A 238 -24.85 18.06 29.34
N GLY A 239 -23.87 18.68 30.01
CA GLY A 239 -22.88 17.97 30.83
C GLY A 239 -21.79 17.24 30.02
N LEU A 240 -21.78 17.40 28.70
CA LEU A 240 -20.72 16.95 27.80
C LEU A 240 -19.54 17.92 27.83
N ASP A 241 -18.33 17.43 27.55
CA ASP A 241 -17.21 18.33 27.32
C ASP A 241 -17.15 18.79 25.85
N CYS A 242 -16.39 19.86 25.57
CA CYS A 242 -16.30 20.41 24.21
C CYS A 242 -15.67 19.43 23.19
N VAL A 243 -14.89 18.45 23.66
CA VAL A 243 -14.28 17.45 22.79
C VAL A 243 -15.32 16.43 22.36
N ASP A 244 -16.16 15.96 23.27
CA ASP A 244 -17.26 15.05 22.98
C ASP A 244 -18.26 15.69 22.01
N LEU A 245 -18.61 16.96 22.21
CA LEU A 245 -19.47 17.72 21.30
C LEU A 245 -18.86 17.87 19.89
N MET A 246 -17.55 18.12 19.80
CA MET A 246 -16.85 18.18 18.53
C MET A 246 -16.87 16.81 17.82
N LYS A 247 -16.52 15.73 18.54
CA LYS A 247 -16.55 14.36 17.99
C LYS A 247 -17.94 14.01 17.47
N TRP A 248 -18.97 14.33 18.23
CA TRP A 248 -20.36 14.15 17.81
C TRP A 248 -20.67 14.91 16.53
N ARG A 249 -20.34 16.21 16.45
CA ARG A 249 -20.64 17.02 15.27
C ARG A 249 -19.89 16.56 14.03
N PHE A 250 -18.63 16.18 14.17
CA PHE A 250 -17.88 15.61 13.05
C PHE A 250 -18.45 14.27 12.60
N HIS A 251 -18.83 13.40 13.54
CA HIS A 251 -19.51 12.14 13.23
C HIS A 251 -20.84 12.35 12.51
N ASP A 252 -21.62 13.34 12.92
CA ASP A 252 -22.87 13.75 12.27
C ASP A 252 -22.61 14.26 10.84
N ILE A 253 -21.62 15.13 10.62
CA ILE A 253 -21.23 15.59 9.27
C ILE A 253 -20.83 14.43 8.37
N LEU A 254 -20.05 13.47 8.88
CA LEU A 254 -19.64 12.27 8.12
C LEU A 254 -20.85 11.42 7.74
N LYS A 255 -21.79 11.21 8.66
CA LYS A 255 -23.04 10.47 8.39
C LYS A 255 -23.94 11.16 7.39
N GLN A 256 -24.14 12.47 7.51
CA GLN A 256 -24.92 13.29 6.57
C GLN A 256 -24.33 13.26 5.16
N ASN A 257 -23.02 13.04 5.06
CA ASN A 257 -22.29 12.94 3.80
C ASN A 257 -22.09 11.49 3.31
N GLU A 258 -22.77 10.52 3.93
CA GLU A 258 -22.74 9.09 3.57
C GLU A 258 -21.33 8.47 3.60
N ILE A 259 -20.45 8.97 4.49
CA ILE A 259 -19.12 8.37 4.68
C ILE A 259 -19.27 7.07 5.48
N GLU A 260 -18.77 5.98 4.92
CA GLU A 260 -18.82 4.65 5.53
C GLU A 260 -17.75 4.44 6.61
N PHE A 261 -18.10 3.67 7.64
CA PHE A 261 -17.23 3.28 8.74
C PHE A 261 -16.95 1.78 8.71
N GLU A 262 -15.68 1.40 8.67
CA GLU A 262 -15.27 0.00 8.49
C GLU A 262 -14.09 -0.36 9.41
N LYS A 263 -13.93 -1.64 9.74
CA LYS A 263 -12.75 -2.11 10.47
C LYS A 263 -11.59 -2.29 9.49
N ASN A 264 -10.40 -1.79 9.84
CA ASN A 264 -9.22 -1.79 8.97
C ASN A 264 -9.46 -0.98 7.69
N ALA A 265 -9.94 0.25 7.85
CA ALA A 265 -10.08 1.16 6.72
C ALA A 265 -8.74 1.32 5.99
N ARG A 266 -8.81 1.56 4.68
CA ARG A 266 -7.62 1.67 3.82
C ARG A 266 -6.68 2.77 4.30
N ASP A 267 -5.38 2.50 4.29
CA ASP A 267 -4.30 3.41 4.72
C ASP A 267 -3.56 4.08 3.55
N ASP A 268 -3.85 3.65 2.32
CA ASP A 268 -3.21 4.09 1.08
C ASP A 268 -3.86 5.31 0.44
N LEU A 269 -5.05 5.73 0.91
CA LEU A 269 -5.79 6.87 0.38
C LEU A 269 -5.11 8.19 0.75
N ARG A 270 -4.78 8.98 -0.26
CA ARG A 270 -4.28 10.35 -0.13
C ARG A 270 -5.08 11.27 -1.02
N TRP A 271 -5.35 12.48 -0.56
CA TRP A 271 -6.08 13.44 -1.37
C TRP A 271 -5.66 14.87 -1.05
N TYR A 272 -5.91 15.77 -1.99
CA TYR A 272 -5.68 17.20 -1.82
C TYR A 272 -6.70 18.00 -2.60
N TRP A 273 -7.15 19.09 -1.99
CA TRP A 273 -7.96 20.11 -2.62
C TRP A 273 -7.35 21.48 -2.36
N GLY A 274 -7.14 22.26 -3.43
CA GLY A 274 -6.67 23.64 -3.38
C GLY A 274 -7.12 24.42 -4.60
N ASN A 275 -6.85 25.72 -4.62
CA ASN A 275 -7.35 26.63 -5.66
C ASN A 275 -6.79 26.29 -7.05
N ASP A 276 -5.55 25.82 -7.13
CA ASP A 276 -4.85 25.60 -8.40
C ASP A 276 -4.91 24.14 -8.89
N THR A 277 -5.16 23.20 -7.99
CA THR A 277 -5.11 21.76 -8.31
C THR A 277 -5.76 20.91 -7.22
N ASN A 278 -6.08 19.67 -7.59
CA ASN A 278 -6.62 18.65 -6.72
C ASN A 278 -6.12 17.26 -7.14
N PHE A 279 -6.15 16.32 -6.22
CA PHE A 279 -5.98 14.90 -6.55
C PHE A 279 -6.63 13.99 -5.51
N ILE A 280 -6.95 12.78 -5.93
CA ILE A 280 -7.26 11.62 -5.09
C ILE A 280 -6.32 10.52 -5.57
N SER A 281 -5.56 9.91 -4.67
CA SER A 281 -4.60 8.86 -5.00
C SER A 281 -4.77 7.71 -4.04
N THR A 282 -4.70 6.51 -4.59
CA THR A 282 -4.59 5.26 -3.84
C THR A 282 -3.28 4.56 -4.22
N GLY A 283 -3.05 3.35 -3.69
CA GLY A 283 -1.97 2.48 -4.18
C GLY A 283 -2.13 2.06 -5.64
N LYS A 284 -3.32 2.23 -6.24
CA LYS A 284 -3.70 1.71 -7.55
C LYS A 284 -4.19 2.75 -8.55
N THR A 285 -4.73 3.88 -8.11
CA THR A 285 -5.21 4.90 -9.04
C THR A 285 -4.78 6.29 -8.62
N PHE A 286 -4.61 7.18 -9.60
CA PHE A 286 -4.43 8.61 -9.40
C PHE A 286 -5.48 9.37 -10.18
N ILE A 287 -6.29 10.16 -9.49
CA ILE A 287 -7.44 10.86 -10.05
C ILE A 287 -7.25 12.35 -9.84
N SER A 288 -7.52 13.15 -10.87
CA SER A 288 -7.62 14.60 -10.76
C SER A 288 -8.86 15.07 -11.51
N VAL A 289 -9.64 15.96 -10.89
CA VAL A 289 -10.80 16.58 -11.51
C VAL A 289 -10.35 17.89 -12.18
N ILE A 290 -10.57 18.00 -13.48
CA ILE A 290 -10.14 19.12 -14.31
C ILE A 290 -11.36 19.76 -14.95
N ARG A 291 -11.38 21.09 -14.94
CA ARG A 291 -12.41 21.89 -15.61
C ARG A 291 -12.23 21.84 -17.13
N LYS A 292 -13.29 21.52 -17.88
CA LYS A 292 -13.28 21.66 -19.35
C LYS A 292 -13.03 23.14 -19.70
N SER A 293 -11.95 23.46 -20.42
CA SER A 293 -11.63 24.82 -20.87
C SER A 293 -11.55 24.92 -22.40
N ALA A 294 -11.59 26.14 -22.94
CA ALA A 294 -11.50 26.40 -24.38
C ALA A 294 -10.04 26.45 -24.89
N ASP A 295 -9.06 26.20 -24.01
CA ASP A 295 -7.64 26.36 -24.29
C ASP A 295 -7.04 25.15 -25.03
N SER A 296 -5.72 25.17 -25.19
CA SER A 296 -4.94 24.05 -25.74
C SER A 296 -5.15 22.78 -24.90
N PRO A 297 -5.61 21.65 -25.48
CA PRO A 297 -5.78 20.39 -24.74
C PRO A 297 -4.50 19.90 -24.05
N LYS A 298 -3.33 20.31 -24.55
CA LYS A 298 -2.04 19.99 -23.95
C LYS A 298 -1.85 20.66 -22.60
N ASP A 299 -2.14 21.95 -22.51
CA ASP A 299 -1.98 22.72 -21.28
C ASP A 299 -3.09 22.35 -20.29
N GLU A 300 -4.30 22.17 -20.80
CA GLU A 300 -5.46 21.80 -19.99
C GLU A 300 -5.36 20.40 -19.39
N LEU A 301 -5.03 19.37 -20.18
CA LEU A 301 -4.99 17.99 -19.69
C LEU A 301 -3.62 17.67 -19.09
N ILE A 302 -2.55 17.85 -19.87
CA ILE A 302 -1.21 17.42 -19.45
C ILE A 302 -0.56 18.44 -18.53
N GLY A 303 -0.80 19.74 -18.73
CA GLY A 303 -0.37 20.77 -17.79
C GLY A 303 -1.03 20.59 -16.41
N ALA A 304 -2.35 20.42 -16.35
CA ALA A 304 -3.05 20.16 -15.10
C ALA A 304 -2.60 18.83 -14.44
N LEU A 305 -2.41 17.76 -15.22
CA LEU A 305 -1.87 16.50 -14.71
C LEU A 305 -0.46 16.68 -14.11
N ASN A 306 0.43 17.43 -14.78
CA ASN A 306 1.75 17.73 -14.23
C ASN A 306 1.66 18.48 -12.90
N ILE A 307 0.76 19.47 -12.78
CA ILE A 307 0.57 20.24 -11.55
C ILE A 307 0.03 19.32 -10.44
N ALA A 308 -0.97 18.50 -10.73
CA ALA A 308 -1.56 17.56 -9.77
C ALA A 308 -0.55 16.52 -9.28
N LEU A 309 0.21 15.89 -10.18
CA LEU A 309 1.26 14.92 -9.82
C LEU A 309 2.41 15.59 -9.04
N THR A 310 2.79 16.80 -9.42
CA THR A 310 3.79 17.59 -8.68
C THR A 310 3.30 17.91 -7.27
N LYS A 311 2.01 18.25 -7.13
CA LYS A 311 1.39 18.52 -5.84
C LYS A 311 1.27 17.27 -4.97
N HIS A 312 0.97 16.12 -5.57
CA HIS A 312 1.01 14.82 -4.90
C HIS A 312 2.40 14.52 -4.35
N ASN A 313 3.45 15.01 -5.03
CA ASN A 313 4.82 15.00 -4.53
C ASN A 313 5.25 13.59 -4.07
N ALA A 314 5.08 12.61 -4.96
CA ALA A 314 5.43 11.21 -4.70
C ALA A 314 6.86 11.10 -4.15
N SER A 315 7.07 10.22 -3.17
CA SER A 315 8.37 10.08 -2.51
C SER A 315 9.45 9.51 -3.46
N PRO A 316 10.75 9.70 -3.16
CA PRO A 316 11.84 9.11 -3.94
C PRO A 316 11.70 7.59 -4.17
N MET A 317 11.21 6.86 -3.16
CA MET A 317 11.00 5.42 -3.27
C MET A 317 9.81 5.09 -4.17
N HIS A 318 8.75 5.89 -4.15
CA HIS A 318 7.63 5.73 -5.08
C HIS A 318 8.05 6.01 -6.52
N LEU A 319 8.86 7.05 -6.78
CA LEU A 319 9.44 7.30 -8.11
C LEU A 319 10.28 6.11 -8.59
N LEU A 320 11.09 5.54 -7.71
CA LEU A 320 11.90 4.36 -8.04
C LEU A 320 11.01 3.14 -8.36
N MET A 321 9.92 2.91 -7.62
CA MET A 321 8.96 1.84 -7.92
C MET A 321 8.23 2.06 -9.25
N ALA A 322 7.82 3.29 -9.56
CA ALA A 322 7.24 3.64 -10.85
C ALA A 322 8.24 3.36 -11.99
N LYS A 323 9.51 3.73 -11.82
CA LYS A 323 10.57 3.43 -12.78
C LYS A 323 10.84 1.92 -12.90
N MET A 324 10.78 1.15 -11.82
CA MET A 324 10.91 -0.31 -11.86
C MET A 324 9.83 -0.96 -12.71
N ARG A 325 8.57 -0.54 -12.55
CA ARG A 325 7.44 -1.01 -13.37
C ARG A 325 7.69 -0.73 -14.85
N TYR A 326 8.01 0.53 -15.18
CA TYR A 326 8.34 0.94 -16.54
C TYR A 326 9.48 0.11 -17.18
N GLU A 327 10.58 -0.13 -16.45
CA GLU A 327 11.68 -0.93 -16.97
C GLU A 327 11.30 -2.40 -17.18
N MET A 328 10.44 -2.95 -16.32
CA MET A 328 9.93 -4.30 -16.48
C MET A 328 9.00 -4.41 -17.69
N ASP A 329 8.15 -3.42 -17.94
CA ASP A 329 7.23 -3.41 -19.09
C ASP A 329 7.98 -3.21 -20.41
N GLU A 330 8.91 -2.26 -20.47
CA GLU A 330 9.59 -1.91 -21.74
C GLU A 330 10.73 -2.85 -22.09
N ASN A 331 11.49 -3.30 -21.10
CA ASN A 331 12.68 -4.13 -21.34
C ASN A 331 12.49 -5.59 -20.90
N GLY A 332 11.46 -5.91 -20.11
CA GLY A 332 11.30 -7.24 -19.52
C GLY A 332 11.14 -8.36 -20.52
N ILE A 333 10.46 -8.14 -21.66
CA ILE A 333 10.32 -9.15 -22.73
C ILE A 333 11.69 -9.49 -23.33
N GLU A 334 12.52 -8.48 -23.63
CA GLU A 334 13.85 -8.71 -24.15
C GLU A 334 14.73 -9.46 -23.14
N GLN A 335 14.66 -9.08 -21.86
CA GLN A 335 15.41 -9.77 -20.81
C GLN A 335 14.94 -11.21 -20.61
N ALA A 336 13.63 -11.45 -20.60
CA ALA A 336 13.06 -12.79 -20.52
C ALA A 336 13.52 -13.65 -21.70
N SER A 337 13.53 -13.10 -22.92
CA SER A 337 14.04 -13.77 -24.13
C SER A 337 15.52 -14.17 -23.98
N ARG A 338 16.35 -13.30 -23.39
CA ARG A 338 17.76 -13.59 -23.10
C ARG A 338 17.92 -14.71 -22.06
N ILE A 339 17.10 -14.71 -21.01
CA ILE A 339 17.10 -15.76 -19.97
C ILE A 339 16.78 -17.13 -20.61
N ILE A 340 15.73 -17.19 -21.44
CA ILE A 340 15.33 -18.42 -22.16
C ILE A 340 16.15 -18.66 -23.45
N SER A 341 17.25 -17.96 -23.68
CA SER A 341 18.12 -18.29 -24.81
C SER A 341 19.00 -19.50 -24.51
N ASN A 342 19.25 -19.81 -23.23
CA ASN A 342 20.03 -20.96 -22.80
C ASN A 342 19.21 -22.26 -22.88
N LYS A 343 19.24 -22.92 -24.04
CA LYS A 343 18.49 -24.16 -24.29
C LYS A 343 18.88 -25.32 -23.38
N TYR A 344 20.15 -25.41 -22.97
CA TYR A 344 20.61 -26.46 -22.06
C TYR A 344 20.02 -26.30 -20.66
N ALA A 345 20.00 -25.06 -20.14
CA ALA A 345 19.37 -24.76 -18.86
C ALA A 345 17.87 -25.08 -18.88
N GLN A 346 17.15 -24.66 -19.93
CA GLN A 346 15.74 -24.98 -20.11
C GLN A 346 15.45 -26.47 -20.15
N ALA A 347 16.23 -27.25 -20.91
CA ALA A 347 16.07 -28.70 -20.95
C ALA A 347 16.26 -29.32 -19.55
N GLY A 348 17.25 -28.84 -18.78
CA GLY A 348 17.50 -29.25 -17.40
C GLY A 348 16.36 -28.90 -16.45
N TRP A 349 15.86 -27.66 -16.51
CA TRP A 349 14.73 -27.22 -15.68
C TRP A 349 13.44 -27.95 -16.00
N LEU A 350 13.09 -28.09 -17.28
CA LEU A 350 11.89 -28.82 -17.70
C LEU A 350 11.94 -30.28 -17.25
N TYR A 351 13.08 -30.96 -17.44
CA TYR A 351 13.25 -32.32 -16.94
C TYR A 351 13.06 -32.42 -15.42
N ASN A 352 13.63 -31.46 -14.66
CA ASN A 352 13.50 -31.42 -13.21
C ASN A 352 12.03 -31.19 -12.77
N LEU A 353 11.34 -30.21 -13.36
CA LEU A 353 9.94 -29.91 -13.06
C LEU A 353 9.02 -31.08 -13.41
N LEU A 354 9.24 -31.77 -14.54
CA LEU A 354 8.47 -32.97 -14.89
C LEU A 354 8.65 -34.11 -13.89
N LYS A 355 9.85 -34.25 -13.31
CA LYS A 355 10.12 -35.24 -12.25
C LYS A 355 9.47 -34.88 -10.91
N ASN A 356 9.29 -33.59 -10.65
CA ASN A 356 8.83 -33.06 -9.37
C ASN A 356 7.51 -32.27 -9.51
N ALA A 357 6.63 -32.69 -10.44
CA ALA A 357 5.47 -31.89 -10.83
C ALA A 357 4.49 -31.58 -9.67
N GLY A 358 4.41 -32.46 -8.66
CA GLY A 358 3.58 -32.28 -7.46
C GLY A 358 4.36 -31.78 -6.23
N ASP A 359 5.52 -31.17 -6.42
CA ASP A 359 6.34 -30.56 -5.38
C ASP A 359 6.44 -29.04 -5.61
N ASP A 360 5.60 -28.28 -4.93
CA ASP A 360 5.49 -26.82 -5.08
C ASP A 360 6.84 -26.11 -4.83
N SER A 361 7.68 -26.65 -3.92
CA SER A 361 9.02 -26.12 -3.67
C SER A 361 9.94 -26.18 -4.89
N ALA A 362 9.78 -27.19 -5.76
CA ALA A 362 10.55 -27.30 -6.99
C ALA A 362 10.13 -26.21 -8.00
N HIS A 363 8.84 -25.88 -8.05
CA HIS A 363 8.31 -24.78 -8.86
C HIS A 363 8.78 -23.42 -8.33
N ASP A 364 8.66 -23.17 -7.03
CA ASP A 364 9.09 -21.92 -6.39
C ASP A 364 10.57 -21.65 -6.63
N LYS A 365 11.41 -22.68 -6.50
CA LYS A 365 12.85 -22.55 -6.76
C LYS A 365 13.13 -22.16 -8.21
N ALA A 366 12.42 -22.75 -9.17
CA ALA A 366 12.56 -22.38 -10.58
C ALA A 366 12.12 -20.92 -10.79
N ILE A 367 10.96 -20.54 -10.26
CA ILE A 367 10.39 -19.19 -10.35
C ILE A 367 11.35 -18.14 -9.77
N ASN A 368 11.86 -18.36 -8.55
CA ASN A 368 12.75 -17.44 -7.85
C ASN A 368 14.05 -17.18 -8.63
N LEU A 369 14.66 -18.20 -9.25
CA LEU A 369 15.86 -18.03 -10.07
C LEU A 369 15.60 -17.17 -11.32
N HIS A 370 14.44 -17.31 -11.95
CA HIS A 370 14.08 -16.49 -13.11
C HIS A 370 13.79 -15.05 -12.68
N TRP A 371 13.09 -14.85 -11.56
CA TRP A 371 12.84 -13.52 -11.00
C TRP A 371 14.14 -12.81 -10.62
N GLU A 372 15.10 -13.50 -10.01
CA GLU A 372 16.41 -12.94 -9.67
C GLU A 372 17.16 -12.46 -10.93
N GLN A 373 17.16 -13.25 -12.00
CA GLN A 373 17.79 -12.86 -13.27
C GLN A 373 17.09 -11.67 -13.92
N LEU A 374 15.75 -11.66 -13.92
CA LEU A 374 14.96 -10.56 -14.45
C LEU A 374 15.23 -9.26 -13.69
N ALA A 375 15.19 -9.31 -12.35
CA ALA A 375 15.46 -8.15 -11.49
C ALA A 375 16.89 -7.61 -11.66
N THR A 376 17.87 -8.50 -11.84
CA THR A 376 19.27 -8.11 -12.03
C THR A 376 19.48 -7.33 -13.32
N ALA A 377 18.72 -7.64 -14.38
CA ALA A 377 18.88 -7.00 -15.68
C ALA A 377 18.58 -5.49 -15.66
N SER A 378 17.60 -5.05 -14.88
CA SER A 378 17.21 -3.63 -14.77
C SER A 378 18.06 -2.84 -13.76
N ARG A 379 18.94 -3.50 -13.00
CA ARG A 379 19.67 -2.92 -11.85
C ARG A 379 20.49 -1.68 -12.20
N LEU A 380 21.16 -1.66 -13.34
CA LEU A 380 22.03 -0.54 -13.73
C LEU A 380 21.21 0.72 -14.02
N VAL A 381 20.12 0.59 -14.78
CA VAL A 381 19.23 1.70 -15.14
C VAL A 381 18.57 2.28 -13.89
N LEU A 382 18.09 1.41 -12.99
CA LEU A 382 17.48 1.82 -11.73
C LEU A 382 18.46 2.50 -10.79
N ARG A 383 19.70 2.03 -10.74
CA ARG A 383 20.77 2.69 -9.98
C ARG A 383 21.05 4.08 -10.52
N ASP A 384 21.10 4.25 -11.83
CA ASP A 384 21.40 5.55 -12.44
C ASP A 384 20.22 6.53 -12.22
N PHE A 385 18.98 6.06 -12.29
CA PHE A 385 17.81 6.86 -11.89
C PHE A 385 17.84 7.24 -10.40
N SER A 386 18.17 6.29 -9.50
CA SER A 386 18.35 6.57 -8.07
C SER A 386 19.39 7.66 -7.81
N LYS A 387 20.53 7.63 -8.53
CA LYS A 387 21.55 8.70 -8.45
C LYS A 387 21.03 10.05 -8.92
N LYS A 388 20.22 10.10 -9.98
CA LYS A 388 19.55 11.34 -10.42
C LYS A 388 18.66 11.90 -9.30
N ILE A 389 17.85 11.06 -8.65
CA ILE A 389 17.00 11.51 -7.53
C ILE A 389 17.85 12.12 -6.41
N MET A 390 18.98 11.48 -6.06
CA MET A 390 19.87 12.01 -5.01
C MET A 390 20.54 13.33 -5.41
N THR A 391 20.93 13.47 -6.68
CA THR A 391 21.49 14.74 -7.20
C THR A 391 20.47 15.88 -7.08
N VAL A 392 19.21 15.62 -7.41
CA VAL A 392 18.12 16.60 -7.23
C VAL A 392 17.88 16.90 -5.76
N ALA A 393 17.88 15.89 -4.89
CA ALA A 393 17.71 16.08 -3.45
C ALA A 393 18.81 16.97 -2.84
N GLU A 394 20.07 16.78 -3.26
CA GLU A 394 21.21 17.61 -2.85
C GLU A 394 21.06 19.06 -3.33
N ASN A 395 20.57 19.28 -4.56
CA ASN A 395 20.34 20.62 -5.09
C ASN A 395 19.15 21.33 -4.40
N ASP A 396 18.06 20.61 -4.14
CA ASP A 396 16.86 21.12 -3.50
C ASP A 396 17.07 21.49 -2.03
N CYS A 397 17.94 20.75 -1.33
CA CYS A 397 18.25 20.92 0.09
C CYS A 397 19.76 20.76 0.35
N PRO A 398 20.59 21.73 -0.05
CA PRO A 398 22.05 21.62 0.09
C PRO A 398 22.47 21.42 1.54
N ALA A 399 23.22 20.35 1.80
CA ALA A 399 23.69 19.95 3.14
C ALA A 399 22.58 19.86 4.21
N ASN A 400 21.34 19.55 3.79
CA ASN A 400 20.20 19.40 4.68
C ASN A 400 19.35 18.17 4.31
N GLU A 401 19.93 16.98 4.44
CA GLU A 401 19.28 15.71 4.14
C GLU A 401 18.03 15.52 5.00
N LYS A 402 18.11 15.96 6.26
CA LYS A 402 16.96 15.94 7.19
C LYS A 402 15.80 16.77 6.63
N GLY A 403 16.07 17.99 6.15
CA GLY A 403 15.07 18.86 5.56
C GLY A 403 14.42 18.27 4.32
N PHE A 404 15.18 17.56 3.48
CA PHE A 404 14.63 16.87 2.32
C PHE A 404 13.68 15.73 2.73
N VAL A 405 14.07 14.88 3.68
CA VAL A 405 13.22 13.79 4.20
C VAL A 405 11.94 14.34 4.85
N GLN A 406 12.03 15.47 5.57
CA GLN A 406 10.88 16.13 6.18
C GLN A 406 9.80 16.57 5.19
N LYS A 407 10.13 16.76 3.90
CA LYS A 407 9.13 17.09 2.87
C LYS A 407 8.13 15.96 2.63
N PHE A 408 8.51 14.72 2.92
CA PHE A 408 7.73 13.52 2.58
C PHE A 408 7.26 12.72 3.79
N PHE A 409 8.04 12.74 4.88
CA PHE A 409 7.87 11.81 6.01
C PHE A 409 8.02 12.51 7.36
N LYS A 410 7.55 13.76 7.49
CA LYS A 410 7.74 14.60 8.69
C LYS A 410 7.32 13.89 9.97
N GLU A 411 6.20 13.17 9.91
CA GLU A 411 5.59 12.39 10.96
C GLU A 411 6.48 11.24 11.45
N CYS A 412 7.26 10.61 10.55
CA CYS A 412 8.12 9.47 10.87
C CYS A 412 9.45 9.89 11.52
N MET A 413 9.74 11.20 11.60
CA MET A 413 11.03 11.71 12.07
C MET A 413 11.08 12.02 13.57
N GLY A 414 9.98 11.80 14.29
CA GLY A 414 9.89 12.01 15.74
C GLY A 414 10.65 10.96 16.57
N ASP A 415 10.70 9.72 16.10
CA ASP A 415 11.38 8.61 16.78
C ASP A 415 12.40 7.91 15.87
N LYS A 416 13.68 8.23 16.10
CA LYS A 416 14.80 7.62 15.36
C LYS A 416 14.86 6.10 15.56
N ASN A 417 14.53 5.58 16.74
CA ASN A 417 14.60 4.15 17.00
C ASN A 417 13.52 3.40 16.23
N LEU A 418 12.33 3.96 16.15
CA LEU A 418 11.24 3.40 15.37
C LEU A 418 11.61 3.33 13.87
N ALA A 419 12.11 4.43 13.31
CA ALA A 419 12.54 4.48 11.91
C ALA A 419 13.64 3.46 11.57
N VAL A 420 14.67 3.35 12.42
CA VAL A 420 15.74 2.34 12.25
C VAL A 420 15.19 0.92 12.45
N GLY A 421 14.26 0.72 13.38
CA GLY A 421 13.61 -0.57 13.59
C GLY A 421 12.85 -1.05 12.36
N HIS A 422 12.08 -0.19 11.70
CA HIS A 422 11.42 -0.53 10.44
C HIS A 422 12.42 -0.87 9.32
N LEU A 423 13.49 -0.09 9.18
CA LEU A 423 14.53 -0.35 8.18
C LEU A 423 15.22 -1.71 8.40
N ASN A 424 15.55 -2.01 9.67
CA ASN A 424 16.16 -3.28 10.05
C ASN A 424 15.17 -4.44 9.87
N ALA A 425 13.89 -4.28 10.23
CA ALA A 425 12.87 -5.32 10.03
C ALA A 425 12.64 -5.63 8.55
N PHE A 426 12.57 -4.60 7.70
CA PHE A 426 12.46 -4.75 6.24
C PHE A 426 13.66 -5.51 5.64
N SER A 427 14.85 -5.25 6.19
CA SER A 427 16.08 -5.91 5.78
C SER A 427 16.19 -7.33 6.32
N CYS A 428 15.70 -7.59 7.53
CA CYS A 428 15.90 -8.85 8.26
C CYS A 428 14.86 -9.91 7.91
N SER A 429 13.60 -9.52 7.73
CA SER A 429 12.46 -10.44 7.67
C SER A 429 11.50 -10.14 6.52
N LEU A 430 10.71 -11.15 6.19
CA LEU A 430 9.61 -11.14 5.24
C LEU A 430 8.34 -11.67 5.92
N PRO A 431 7.14 -11.30 5.44
CA PRO A 431 5.91 -12.03 5.74
C PRO A 431 6.06 -13.50 5.36
N VAL A 432 5.34 -14.38 6.07
CA VAL A 432 5.33 -15.81 5.74
C VAL A 432 4.76 -16.02 4.35
N SER A 433 5.53 -16.67 3.50
CA SER A 433 5.18 -16.90 2.09
C SER A 433 5.32 -18.36 1.66
N ASN A 434 6.07 -19.17 2.40
CA ASN A 434 6.22 -20.59 2.10
C ASN A 434 5.07 -21.40 2.71
N GLU A 435 4.81 -22.58 2.15
CA GLU A 435 3.77 -23.51 2.64
C GLU A 435 4.26 -24.47 3.74
N HIS A 436 5.55 -24.40 4.11
CA HIS A 436 6.16 -25.29 5.09
C HIS A 436 7.34 -24.63 5.79
N LEU A 437 7.75 -25.22 6.92
CA LEU A 437 8.94 -24.81 7.68
C LEU A 437 10.18 -24.75 6.79
N ILE A 438 10.89 -23.62 6.83
CA ILE A 438 12.20 -23.43 6.20
C ILE A 438 13.24 -22.97 7.22
N THR A 439 14.52 -22.93 6.85
CA THR A 439 15.54 -22.30 7.68
C THR A 439 15.19 -20.82 7.81
N GLY A 440 15.14 -20.31 9.04
CA GLY A 440 14.76 -18.93 9.32
C GLY A 440 13.27 -18.69 9.50
N THR A 441 12.40 -19.71 9.44
CA THR A 441 11.01 -19.54 9.89
C THR A 441 11.00 -19.12 11.36
N VAL A 442 10.29 -18.04 11.66
CA VAL A 442 10.05 -17.55 13.01
C VAL A 442 8.68 -18.05 13.48
N LEU A 443 8.68 -18.79 14.58
CA LEU A 443 7.51 -19.39 15.20
C LEU A 443 7.20 -18.69 16.52
N ASP A 444 5.92 -18.34 16.71
CA ASP A 444 5.36 -18.09 18.03
C ASP A 444 4.86 -19.43 18.60
N ILE A 445 5.47 -19.86 19.71
CA ILE A 445 5.12 -21.06 20.45
C ILE A 445 4.80 -20.64 21.88
N GLU A 446 3.52 -20.68 22.26
CA GLU A 446 3.05 -20.29 23.60
C GLU A 446 3.47 -18.87 24.03
N GLY A 447 3.59 -17.92 23.08
CA GLY A 447 4.02 -16.53 23.33
C GLY A 447 5.53 -16.34 23.29
N GLU A 448 6.30 -17.39 23.02
CA GLU A 448 7.75 -17.36 22.89
C GLU A 448 8.18 -17.40 21.42
N ILE A 449 9.21 -16.63 21.08
CA ILE A 449 9.73 -16.57 19.72
C ILE A 449 10.84 -17.59 19.54
N TRP A 450 10.66 -18.48 18.56
CA TRP A 450 11.59 -19.53 18.17
C TRP A 450 11.95 -19.40 16.71
N VAL A 451 13.23 -19.57 16.36
CA VAL A 451 13.69 -19.51 14.97
C VAL A 451 14.20 -20.87 14.52
N CYS A 452 13.62 -21.39 13.45
CA CYS A 452 14.07 -22.63 12.83
C CYS A 452 15.49 -22.50 12.28
N ILE A 453 16.38 -23.37 12.73
CA ILE A 453 17.80 -23.40 12.36
C ILE A 453 18.21 -24.78 11.84
N THR A 454 17.26 -25.53 11.28
CA THR A 454 17.58 -26.73 10.51
C THR A 454 17.86 -26.34 9.06
N PRO A 455 18.88 -26.91 8.39
CA PRO A 455 19.14 -26.65 6.98
C PRO A 455 17.91 -26.91 6.09
N ALA A 456 17.65 -26.01 5.13
CA ALA A 456 16.44 -26.05 4.31
C ALA A 456 16.31 -27.37 3.51
N CYS A 457 17.42 -27.98 3.12
CA CYS A 457 17.42 -29.27 2.42
C CYS A 457 16.94 -30.45 3.28
N ASP A 458 16.96 -30.33 4.60
CA ASP A 458 16.35 -31.30 5.53
C ASP A 458 14.86 -31.01 5.75
N LEU A 459 14.40 -29.79 5.42
CA LEU A 459 13.05 -29.33 5.67
C LEU A 459 12.07 -29.58 4.53
N VAL A 460 12.56 -29.83 3.31
CA VAL A 460 11.70 -30.12 2.14
C VAL A 460 10.76 -31.31 2.37
N PRO A 461 9.43 -31.13 2.33
CA PRO A 461 8.46 -32.21 2.57
C PRO A 461 8.74 -33.42 1.68
N LYS A 462 8.48 -34.61 2.22
CA LYS A 462 8.71 -35.92 1.56
C LYS A 462 10.17 -36.29 1.26
N GLN A 463 11.14 -35.39 1.48
CA GLN A 463 12.57 -35.73 1.40
C GLN A 463 13.07 -36.30 2.73
N LYS A 464 14.05 -37.22 2.64
CA LYS A 464 14.75 -37.84 3.78
C LYS A 464 13.85 -38.54 4.82
N ILE A 465 12.62 -38.94 4.46
CA ILE A 465 11.68 -39.65 5.36
C ILE A 465 12.33 -40.90 5.95
N THR A 466 13.01 -41.69 5.12
CA THR A 466 13.62 -42.97 5.51
C THR A 466 14.67 -42.85 6.62
N GLN A 467 15.27 -41.68 6.82
CA GLN A 467 16.26 -41.46 7.89
C GLN A 467 15.63 -41.49 9.29
N TRP A 468 14.36 -41.07 9.40
CA TRP A 468 13.67 -40.88 10.69
C TRP A 468 12.44 -41.77 10.86
N GLN A 469 11.99 -42.44 9.79
CA GLN A 469 10.79 -43.27 9.73
C GLN A 469 10.69 -44.29 10.87
N SER A 470 11.79 -44.98 11.20
CA SER A 470 11.80 -46.00 12.25
C SER A 470 11.67 -45.44 13.67
N ARG A 471 11.84 -44.12 13.85
CA ARG A 471 11.83 -43.45 15.17
C ARG A 471 10.59 -42.60 15.39
N ILE A 472 10.16 -41.84 14.38
CA ILE A 472 9.09 -40.83 14.50
C ILE A 472 7.98 -40.98 13.45
N GLY A 473 8.02 -42.06 12.68
CA GLY A 473 7.04 -42.35 11.63
C GLY A 473 7.25 -41.54 10.34
N GLU A 474 6.26 -41.62 9.45
CA GLU A 474 6.30 -41.00 8.11
C GLU A 474 5.62 -39.64 8.04
N SER A 475 4.93 -39.23 9.11
CA SER A 475 4.14 -38.00 9.16
C SER A 475 4.84 -36.84 9.85
N HIS A 476 5.99 -37.08 10.48
CA HIS A 476 6.71 -36.09 11.27
C HIS A 476 8.04 -35.70 10.66
N LYS A 477 8.46 -34.46 10.93
CA LYS A 477 9.77 -33.94 10.55
C LYS A 477 10.48 -33.33 11.74
N VAL A 478 11.72 -33.76 11.97
CA VAL A 478 12.58 -33.22 13.03
C VAL A 478 13.15 -31.88 12.59
N PHE A 479 13.08 -30.88 13.46
CA PHE A 479 13.87 -29.67 13.30
C PHE A 479 14.37 -29.14 14.63
N LYS A 480 15.40 -28.30 14.56
CA LYS A 480 15.92 -27.56 15.71
C LYS A 480 15.51 -26.11 15.59
N ALA A 481 15.19 -25.50 16.72
CA ALA A 481 14.96 -24.07 16.81
C ALA A 481 15.69 -23.48 18.01
N VAL A 482 16.07 -22.21 17.88
CA VAL A 482 16.65 -21.41 18.96
C VAL A 482 15.61 -20.41 19.45
N LYS A 483 15.54 -20.22 20.76
CA LYS A 483 14.67 -19.23 21.40
C LYS A 483 15.31 -17.85 21.35
N PHE A 484 14.47 -16.84 21.20
CA PHE A 484 14.85 -15.45 21.22
C PHE A 484 14.07 -14.68 22.28
N ASP A 485 14.77 -13.82 23.01
CA ASP A 485 14.16 -12.97 24.04
C ASP A 485 13.77 -11.61 23.47
N SER A 486 12.58 -11.13 23.83
CA SER A 486 12.13 -9.79 23.46
C SER A 486 13.04 -8.73 24.06
N VAL A 487 13.42 -7.74 23.26
CA VAL A 487 14.30 -6.65 23.68
C VAL A 487 13.78 -5.30 23.21
N LYS A 488 14.06 -4.25 24.00
CA LYS A 488 13.76 -2.87 23.60
C LYS A 488 14.47 -2.54 22.29
N LEU A 489 13.71 -1.96 21.35
CA LEU A 489 14.19 -1.57 20.03
C LEU A 489 15.44 -0.66 20.10
N SER A 490 15.51 0.25 21.06
CA SER A 490 16.68 1.13 21.26
C SER A 490 17.96 0.36 21.58
N LYS A 491 17.88 -0.68 22.42
CA LYS A 491 19.02 -1.54 22.76
C LYS A 491 19.46 -2.36 21.55
N ALA A 492 18.51 -2.95 20.82
CA ALA A 492 18.80 -3.69 19.60
C ALA A 492 19.47 -2.79 18.55
N ASN A 493 18.89 -1.62 18.26
CA ASN A 493 19.42 -0.67 17.27
C ASN A 493 20.86 -0.23 17.58
N SER A 494 21.19 0.00 18.86
CA SER A 494 22.56 0.36 19.26
C SER A 494 23.59 -0.76 19.00
N ASN A 495 23.13 -2.01 18.86
CA ASN A 495 23.96 -3.18 18.66
C ASN A 495 23.59 -3.95 17.37
N ALA A 496 22.94 -3.30 16.40
CA ALA A 496 22.36 -3.96 15.22
C ALA A 496 23.40 -4.78 14.43
N ASN A 497 24.65 -4.34 14.43
CA ASN A 497 25.75 -4.98 13.69
C ASN A 497 26.42 -6.15 14.44
N CYS A 498 25.94 -6.53 15.63
CA CYS A 498 26.50 -7.64 16.40
C CYS A 498 25.99 -9.02 15.94
N ASN A 499 25.10 -9.07 14.93
CA ASN A 499 24.52 -10.29 14.35
C ASN A 499 23.79 -11.18 15.37
N GLU A 500 23.40 -10.65 16.53
CA GLU A 500 22.70 -11.35 17.63
C GLU A 500 21.22 -10.96 17.74
N TYR A 501 20.81 -9.98 16.94
CA TYR A 501 19.46 -9.44 16.95
C TYR A 501 18.75 -9.81 15.65
N ILE A 502 17.47 -10.10 15.78
CA ILE A 502 16.54 -10.14 14.64
C ILE A 502 15.49 -9.06 14.83
N TYR A 503 14.98 -8.57 13.71
CA TYR A 503 13.98 -7.51 13.66
C TYR A 503 12.81 -8.03 12.84
N LEU A 504 11.63 -8.00 13.43
CA LEU A 504 10.41 -8.52 12.82
C LEU A 504 9.40 -7.39 12.74
N ASN A 505 8.67 -7.32 11.62
CA ASN A 505 7.51 -6.44 11.52
C ASN A 505 6.26 -7.27 11.83
N ILE A 506 5.71 -7.10 13.03
CA ILE A 506 4.52 -7.83 13.50
C ILE A 506 3.40 -6.79 13.62
N ASP A 507 2.35 -6.96 12.81
CA ASP A 507 1.19 -6.07 12.74
C ASP A 507 1.57 -4.59 12.50
N GLY A 508 2.50 -4.36 11.57
CA GLY A 508 2.98 -3.03 11.23
C GLY A 508 3.91 -2.38 12.26
N THR A 509 4.22 -3.07 13.37
CA THR A 509 5.12 -2.55 14.41
C THR A 509 6.45 -3.32 14.41
N PRO A 510 7.61 -2.63 14.35
CA PRO A 510 8.90 -3.29 14.39
C PRO A 510 9.23 -3.72 15.82
N LYS A 511 9.42 -5.02 16.02
CA LYS A 511 9.87 -5.64 17.26
C LYS A 511 11.27 -6.20 17.07
N ALA A 512 12.08 -6.14 18.13
CA ALA A 512 13.42 -6.69 18.12
C ALA A 512 13.54 -7.82 19.14
N TYR A 513 14.30 -8.85 18.77
CA TYR A 513 14.57 -9.99 19.61
C TYR A 513 16.05 -10.32 19.62
N TRP A 514 16.52 -10.85 20.73
CA TRP A 514 17.92 -11.14 20.99
C TRP A 514 18.12 -12.65 21.18
N LEU A 515 19.12 -13.21 20.51
CA LEU A 515 19.46 -14.63 20.56
C LEU A 515 19.96 -15.08 21.94
N GLY A 516 20.46 -14.15 22.75
CA GLY A 516 21.15 -14.46 23.99
C GLY A 516 22.67 -14.48 23.84
N ASN A 517 23.34 -14.92 24.90
CA ASN A 517 24.79 -15.10 24.90
C ASN A 517 25.20 -16.28 24.01
N ASP A 518 26.50 -16.50 23.96
CA ASP A 518 27.19 -17.58 23.26
C ASP A 518 26.47 -18.96 23.28
N ASN A 519 25.74 -19.30 24.33
CA ASN A 519 24.96 -20.55 24.43
C ASN A 519 23.45 -20.26 24.38
N PRO A 520 22.83 -20.11 23.20
CA PRO A 520 21.40 -19.84 23.10
C PRO A 520 20.58 -21.04 23.56
N THR A 521 19.44 -20.77 24.18
CA THR A 521 18.44 -21.80 24.45
C THR A 521 17.93 -22.35 23.12
N TRP A 522 17.97 -23.67 22.97
CA TRP A 522 17.53 -24.35 21.75
C TRP A 522 16.83 -25.64 22.11
N ASP A 523 16.00 -26.12 21.18
CA ASP A 523 15.24 -27.34 21.37
C ASP A 523 15.06 -28.09 20.04
N THR A 524 14.65 -29.36 20.14
CA THR A 524 14.27 -30.20 19.01
C THR A 524 12.77 -30.42 19.01
N PHE A 525 12.13 -30.04 17.91
CA PHE A 525 10.71 -30.19 17.69
C PHE A 525 10.43 -31.22 16.61
N TYR A 526 9.29 -31.88 16.71
CA TYR A 526 8.78 -32.81 15.72
C TYR A 526 7.53 -32.21 15.08
N ALA A 527 7.67 -31.61 13.91
CA ALA A 527 6.56 -31.01 13.19
C ALA A 527 5.67 -32.09 12.57
N GLY A 528 4.36 -32.02 12.80
CA GLY A 528 3.35 -32.81 12.10
C GLY A 528 3.24 -32.43 10.63
N ASN A 529 2.53 -33.24 9.85
CA ASN A 529 2.31 -33.04 8.40
C ASN A 529 3.60 -32.72 7.61
N LEU A 530 4.72 -33.33 8.02
CA LEU A 530 6.04 -33.09 7.44
C LEU A 530 6.50 -31.61 7.45
N GLY A 531 5.97 -30.81 8.39
CA GLY A 531 6.28 -29.38 8.55
C GLY A 531 5.48 -28.45 7.64
N ARG A 532 4.47 -28.95 6.93
CA ARG A 532 3.54 -28.12 6.14
C ARG A 532 2.60 -27.34 7.06
N TYR A 533 2.34 -26.10 6.68
CA TYR A 533 1.40 -25.24 7.38
C TYR A 533 -0.06 -25.63 7.09
N GLY A 534 -0.92 -25.45 8.09
CA GLY A 534 -2.37 -25.40 7.93
C GLY A 534 -2.87 -23.96 7.79
N ASP A 535 -4.16 -23.77 8.00
CA ASP A 535 -4.80 -22.45 7.96
C ASP A 535 -4.11 -21.47 8.92
N GLY A 536 -3.91 -20.22 8.46
CA GLY A 536 -3.26 -19.19 9.25
C GLY A 536 -1.76 -19.42 9.53
N HIS A 537 -1.08 -20.21 8.68
CA HIS A 537 0.33 -20.58 8.84
C HIS A 537 0.64 -21.35 10.14
N THR A 538 -0.32 -22.17 10.59
CA THR A 538 -0.21 -22.98 11.80
C THR A 538 0.54 -24.29 11.55
N VAL A 539 1.31 -24.75 12.54
CA VAL A 539 1.94 -26.07 12.50
C VAL A 539 1.88 -26.73 13.88
N THR A 540 1.39 -27.97 13.90
CA THR A 540 1.39 -28.78 15.12
C THR A 540 2.79 -29.31 15.38
N LEU A 541 3.31 -29.04 16.57
CA LEU A 541 4.61 -29.50 17.03
C LEU A 541 4.44 -30.53 18.14
N THR A 542 5.29 -31.54 18.15
CA THR A 542 5.47 -32.42 19.30
C THR A 542 6.82 -32.14 19.92
N ALA A 543 6.86 -32.00 21.25
CA ALA A 543 8.10 -31.77 22.00
C ALA A 543 8.05 -32.43 23.39
N VAL A 544 9.22 -32.63 24.00
CA VAL A 544 9.33 -33.16 25.35
C VAL A 544 9.29 -32.00 26.34
N ARG A 545 8.36 -32.02 27.29
CA ARG A 545 8.15 -30.95 28.27
C ARG A 545 7.95 -31.53 29.66
N GLU A 546 8.28 -30.75 30.67
CA GLU A 546 8.00 -31.07 32.06
C GLU A 546 6.50 -30.94 32.34
N ASP A 547 5.90 -31.95 32.99
CA ASP A 547 4.51 -31.90 33.40
C ASP A 547 4.38 -31.45 34.86
N ALA A 548 4.29 -30.13 35.06
CA ALA A 548 4.12 -29.52 36.38
C ALA A 548 2.79 -29.86 37.07
N THR A 549 1.86 -30.57 36.40
CA THR A 549 0.59 -31.01 37.00
C THR A 549 0.70 -32.34 37.73
N VAL A 550 1.81 -33.06 37.55
CA VAL A 550 2.07 -34.36 38.16
C VAL A 550 3.23 -34.22 39.15
N ASP A 551 3.04 -34.74 40.37
CA ASP A 551 4.07 -34.69 41.42
C ASP A 551 5.38 -35.33 40.94
N GLY A 552 6.50 -34.67 41.23
CA GLY A 552 7.81 -35.03 40.71
C GLY A 552 8.11 -34.55 39.28
N ASN A 553 7.19 -33.80 38.66
CA ASN A 553 7.36 -33.10 37.40
C ASN A 553 8.01 -33.96 36.28
N PRO A 554 7.39 -35.09 35.88
CA PRO A 554 7.98 -35.98 34.89
C PRO A 554 8.05 -35.31 33.51
N LEU A 555 9.03 -35.72 32.70
CA LEU A 555 9.06 -35.36 31.28
C LEU A 555 8.01 -36.13 30.50
N THR A 556 7.11 -35.42 29.84
CA THR A 556 6.05 -35.96 29.00
C THR A 556 6.15 -35.42 27.57
N ILE A 557 5.57 -36.14 26.63
CA ILE A 557 5.43 -35.68 25.25
C ILE A 557 4.19 -34.80 25.18
N ARG A 558 4.35 -33.55 24.76
CA ARG A 558 3.25 -32.60 24.57
C ARG A 558 3.11 -32.21 23.11
N SER A 559 1.86 -32.03 22.70
CA SER A 559 1.51 -31.36 21.46
C SER A 559 1.43 -29.86 21.73
N LEU A 560 2.06 -29.06 20.88
CA LEU A 560 2.13 -27.62 20.95
C LEU A 560 1.63 -27.06 19.62
N ASP A 561 0.86 -25.98 19.68
CA ASP A 561 0.48 -25.23 18.49
C ASP A 561 1.48 -24.10 18.26
N ALA A 562 2.03 -24.02 17.06
CA ALA A 562 2.96 -22.99 16.66
C ALA A 562 2.43 -22.21 15.46
N HIS A 563 2.66 -20.91 15.46
CA HIS A 563 2.25 -20.02 14.38
C HIS A 563 3.49 -19.44 13.72
N ALA A 564 3.63 -19.61 12.40
CA ALA A 564 4.67 -18.89 11.68
C ALA A 564 4.28 -17.41 11.58
N VAL A 565 5.11 -16.53 12.14
CA VAL A 565 4.83 -15.08 12.21
C VAL A 565 5.67 -14.27 11.23
N ALA A 566 6.82 -14.80 10.81
CA ALA A 566 7.71 -14.18 9.85
C ALA A 566 8.70 -15.22 9.29
N GLU A 567 9.38 -14.85 8.20
CA GLU A 567 10.49 -15.61 7.64
C GLU A 567 11.72 -14.69 7.56
N LEU A 568 12.84 -15.14 8.13
CA LEU A 568 14.10 -14.42 7.98
C LEU A 568 14.58 -14.49 6.53
N ARG A 569 15.13 -13.38 6.02
CA ARG A 569 15.85 -13.41 4.75
C ARG A 569 17.03 -14.37 4.83
N TYR A 570 17.37 -14.96 3.68
CA TYR A 570 18.29 -16.07 3.57
C TYR A 570 19.63 -15.84 4.30
N GLU A 571 20.21 -14.65 4.17
CA GLU A 571 21.49 -14.28 4.79
C GLU A 571 21.42 -14.27 6.31
N TYR A 572 20.31 -13.80 6.88
CA TYR A 572 20.08 -13.76 8.33
C TYR A 572 19.83 -15.16 8.88
N ALA A 573 19.01 -15.95 8.19
CA ALA A 573 18.76 -17.35 8.53
C ALA A 573 20.06 -18.18 8.52
N LEU A 574 20.90 -18.02 7.49
CA LEU A 574 22.17 -18.71 7.36
C LEU A 574 23.17 -18.29 8.45
N ASN A 575 23.24 -17.00 8.78
CA ASN A 575 24.06 -16.51 9.88
C ASN A 575 23.69 -17.18 11.21
N LEU A 576 22.40 -17.31 11.52
CA LEU A 576 21.94 -18.00 12.74
C LEU A 576 22.28 -19.49 12.73
N LEU A 577 22.06 -20.17 11.60
CA LEU A 577 22.44 -21.57 11.43
C LEU A 577 23.94 -21.80 11.69
N HIS A 578 24.81 -20.93 11.16
CA HIS A 578 26.26 -21.01 11.39
C HIS A 578 26.64 -20.75 12.85
N LYS A 579 26.05 -19.73 13.49
CA LYS A 579 26.29 -19.44 14.90
C LYS A 579 25.90 -20.62 15.79
N PHE A 580 24.75 -21.23 15.52
CA PHE A 580 24.34 -22.43 16.23
C PHE A 580 25.31 -23.59 16.00
N GLY A 581 25.71 -23.83 14.75
CA GLY A 581 26.73 -24.85 14.45
C GLY A 581 28.00 -24.65 15.27
N SER A 582 28.50 -23.41 15.37
CA SER A 582 29.68 -23.07 16.17
C SER A 582 29.46 -23.34 17.66
N SER A 583 28.29 -23.02 18.23
CA SER A 583 28.02 -23.24 19.66
C SER A 583 27.98 -24.73 20.02
N GLN A 584 27.53 -25.58 19.10
CA GLN A 584 27.50 -27.05 19.28
C GLN A 584 28.90 -27.70 19.19
N THR A 585 29.90 -27.00 18.65
CA THR A 585 31.28 -27.53 18.52
C THR A 585 32.20 -27.18 19.68
N ARG A 586 31.68 -26.53 20.73
CA ARG A 586 32.48 -26.17 21.90
C ARG A 586 32.97 -27.40 22.65
N VAL A 587 34.25 -27.41 22.97
CA VAL A 587 34.89 -28.41 23.84
C VAL A 587 35.12 -27.76 25.19
N GLY A 588 34.60 -28.37 26.25
CA GLY A 588 34.93 -27.97 27.62
C GLY A 588 36.42 -28.14 27.85
N LEU A 589 37.10 -27.06 28.23
CA LEU A 589 38.47 -27.12 28.72
C LEU A 589 38.38 -27.24 30.24
N ASP A 590 39.16 -28.13 30.86
CA ASP A 590 39.15 -28.44 32.31
C ASP A 590 39.65 -27.29 33.21
N PHE A 591 39.56 -26.05 32.74
CA PHE A 591 39.87 -24.87 33.54
C PHE A 591 38.84 -24.72 34.65
N GLN A 592 39.33 -24.56 35.87
CA GLN A 592 38.51 -24.27 37.04
C GLN A 592 38.33 -22.76 37.15
N GLU A 593 37.11 -22.31 37.44
CA GLU A 593 36.88 -20.90 37.76
C GLU A 593 37.54 -20.55 39.09
N GLN A 594 38.11 -19.35 39.21
CA GLN A 594 38.73 -18.95 40.47
C GLN A 594 37.73 -18.95 41.64
N ASN A 595 36.45 -18.66 41.35
CA ASN A 595 35.36 -18.72 42.32
C ASN A 595 34.97 -20.16 42.72
N SER A 596 35.39 -21.19 41.97
CA SER A 596 35.22 -22.60 42.34
C SER A 596 36.38 -23.13 43.20
N MET A 597 37.36 -22.28 43.55
CA MET A 597 38.53 -22.62 44.36
C MET A 597 38.65 -21.67 45.56
N TRP A 598 38.37 -22.21 46.76
CA TRP A 598 38.51 -21.64 48.11
C TRP A 598 38.06 -20.16 48.29
N ALA A 599 37.03 -19.96 49.11
CA ALA A 599 36.53 -18.64 49.53
C ALA A 599 37.57 -17.78 50.25
#